data_AF-A0A437JA56-F1
#
_entry.id   AF-A0A437JA56-F1
#
_cell.length_a   1.000
_cell.length_b   1.000
_cell.length_c   1.000
_cell.angle_alpha   90.00
_cell.angle_beta   90.00
_cell.angle_gamma   90.00
#
_symmetry.space_group_name_H-M   'P 1'
#
loop_
_entity.id
_entity.type
_entity.pdbx_description
1 polymer ?
#
loop_
_entity_poly.entity_id
_entity_poly.type
_entity_poly.pdbx_seq_one_letter_code
_entity_poly.pdbx_strand_id
1 'polypeptide(L)'
;MTAIPTAFLGRWGMVPNDCDTSRSDTKGLVTVSPDALKFYESMGKLETIEAISPTEVKATFAFTGEGQSWTKTMTLSLAEAGTVLVRTEQDPAATFRHTKCD
;
A
#
# COMPACT_ATOMS: atom_id res chain seq x y z
N MET A 1 17.10 -9.91 4.16
CA MET A 1 15.82 -9.19 4.32
C MET A 1 15.37 -8.75 2.95
N THR A 2 14.18 -9.16 2.54
CA THR A 2 13.55 -8.69 1.30
C THR A 2 12.63 -7.54 1.69
N ALA A 3 12.80 -6.37 1.07
CA ALA A 3 12.05 -5.16 1.36
C ALA A 3 11.27 -4.71 0.11
N ILE A 4 10.26 -3.86 0.31
CA ILE A 4 9.54 -3.22 -0.78
C ILE A 4 10.51 -2.30 -1.56
N PRO A 5 10.57 -2.37 -2.91
CA PRO A 5 11.48 -1.55 -3.70
C PRO A 5 11.23 -0.06 -3.54
N THR A 6 12.29 0.74 -3.67
CA THR A 6 12.25 2.21 -3.51
C THR A 6 11.22 2.90 -4.39
N ALA A 7 10.93 2.37 -5.58
CA ALA A 7 9.93 2.91 -6.50
C ALA A 7 8.50 2.94 -5.92
N PHE A 8 8.18 2.04 -4.99
CA PHE A 8 6.86 1.98 -4.33
C PHE A 8 6.77 2.87 -3.10
N LEU A 9 7.89 3.31 -2.54
CA LEU A 9 7.91 4.03 -1.28
C LEU A 9 7.28 5.42 -1.41
N GLY A 10 6.65 5.88 -0.33
CA GLY A 10 6.04 7.21 -0.25
C GLY A 10 4.54 7.15 0.00
N ARG A 11 3.87 8.26 -0.31
CA ARG A 11 2.44 8.48 -0.09
C ARG A 11 1.67 8.34 -1.40
N TRP A 12 0.54 7.64 -1.35
CA TRP A 12 -0.32 7.36 -2.49
C TRP A 12 -1.77 7.60 -2.12
N GLY A 13 -2.46 8.49 -2.83
CA GLY A 13 -3.86 8.86 -2.57
C GLY A 13 -4.80 8.36 -3.65
N MET A 14 -6.04 7.99 -3.29
CA MET A 14 -7.08 7.66 -4.29
C MET A 14 -7.70 8.93 -4.88
N VAL A 15 -7.78 10.00 -4.09
CA VAL A 15 -8.26 11.32 -4.51
C VAL A 15 -7.29 12.42 -4.07
N PRO A 16 -7.32 13.63 -4.68
CA PRO A 16 -6.40 14.72 -4.30
C PRO A 16 -6.43 15.06 -2.80
N ASN A 17 -7.60 14.97 -2.17
CA ASN A 17 -7.76 15.24 -0.74
C ASN A 17 -7.00 14.24 0.16
N ASP A 18 -6.67 13.04 -0.32
CA ASP A 18 -5.87 12.08 0.45
C ASP A 18 -4.41 12.52 0.60
N CYS A 19 -3.92 13.31 -0.37
CA CYS A 19 -2.55 13.81 -0.37
C CYS A 19 -2.38 15.08 0.47
N ASP A 20 -3.47 15.79 0.80
CA ASP A 20 -3.46 16.99 1.64
C ASP A 20 -3.06 16.65 3.09
N THR A 21 -1.88 17.10 3.50
CA THR A 21 -1.31 16.85 4.83
C THR A 21 -2.02 17.60 5.95
N SER A 22 -2.88 18.58 5.63
CA SER A 22 -3.69 19.29 6.62
C SER A 22 -4.92 18.50 7.04
N ARG A 23 -5.27 17.44 6.29
CA ARG A 23 -6.44 16.61 6.54
C ARG A 23 -6.07 15.34 7.31
N SER A 24 -6.96 14.92 8.20
CA SER A 24 -6.86 13.66 8.95
C SER A 24 -7.85 12.61 8.46
N ASP A 25 -8.85 12.99 7.67
CA ASP A 25 -9.87 12.13 7.09
C ASP A 25 -9.48 11.56 5.71
N THR A 26 -8.20 11.25 5.53
CA THR A 26 -7.62 10.74 4.27
C THR A 26 -7.74 9.21 4.18
N LYS A 27 -8.96 8.70 4.09
CA LYS A 27 -9.23 7.24 4.10
C LYS A 27 -8.66 6.51 2.89
N GLY A 28 -8.40 7.20 1.78
CA GLY A 28 -7.77 6.60 0.60
C GLY A 28 -6.24 6.68 0.60
N LEU A 29 -5.63 7.29 1.62
CA LEU A 29 -4.17 7.41 1.71
C LEU A 29 -3.52 6.10 2.14
N VAL A 30 -2.58 5.63 1.33
CA VAL A 30 -1.62 4.57 1.68
C VAL A 30 -0.23 5.19 1.81
N THR A 31 0.46 4.90 2.90
CA THR A 31 1.90 5.17 3.02
C THR A 31 2.66 3.85 2.94
N VAL A 32 3.61 3.78 2.01
CA VAL A 32 4.45 2.60 1.76
C VAL A 32 5.85 2.85 2.30
N SER A 33 6.26 2.03 3.25
CA SER A 33 7.61 1.96 3.82
C SER A 33 8.32 0.68 3.37
N PRO A 34 9.65 0.55 3.54
CA PRO A 34 10.38 -0.65 3.11
C PRO A 34 9.83 -1.97 3.66
N ASP A 35 9.20 -1.93 4.83
CA ASP A 35 8.73 -3.08 5.60
C ASP A 35 7.27 -2.97 6.06
N ALA A 36 6.51 -1.98 5.59
CA ALA A 36 5.14 -1.78 6.04
C ALA A 36 4.25 -1.00 5.06
N LEU A 37 2.95 -1.20 5.21
CA LEU A 37 1.88 -0.40 4.63
C LEU A 37 1.06 0.23 5.74
N LYS A 38 0.95 1.55 5.76
CA LYS A 38 0.02 2.27 6.64
C LYS A 38 -1.20 2.72 5.83
N PHE A 39 -2.38 2.42 6.33
CA PHE A 39 -3.66 2.77 5.71
C PHE A 39 -4.62 3.30 6.76
N TYR A 40 -5.01 4.57 6.67
CA TYR A 40 -5.90 5.21 7.66
C TYR A 40 -5.51 4.87 9.13
N GLU A 41 -6.34 4.07 9.82
CA GLU A 41 -6.12 3.60 11.20
C GLU A 41 -5.46 2.21 11.31
N SER A 42 -5.11 1.60 10.19
CA SER A 42 -4.47 0.28 10.09
C SER A 42 -2.99 0.36 9.72
N MET A 43 -2.20 -0.55 10.26
CA MET A 43 -0.79 -0.75 9.91
C MET A 43 -0.54 -2.22 9.56
N GLY A 44 -0.12 -2.49 8.33
CA GLY A 44 0.29 -3.79 7.82
C GLY A 44 1.80 -3.93 7.80
N LYS A 45 2.37 -4.79 8.65
CA LYS A 45 3.80 -5.13 8.58
C LYS A 45 4.05 -6.20 7.54
N LEU A 46 5.10 -6.03 6.75
CA LEU A 46 5.52 -7.01 5.75
C LEU A 46 5.96 -8.30 6.44
N GLU A 47 5.30 -9.41 6.14
CA GLU A 47 5.68 -10.73 6.65
C GLU A 47 6.47 -11.54 5.63
N THR A 48 5.96 -11.63 4.40
CA THR A 48 6.56 -12.45 3.35
C THR A 48 6.37 -11.79 1.99
N ILE A 49 7.42 -11.80 1.17
CA ILE A 49 7.36 -11.43 -0.25
C ILE A 49 7.32 -12.73 -1.05
N GLU A 50 6.23 -12.94 -1.79
CA GLU A 50 6.03 -14.10 -2.65
C GLU A 50 6.64 -13.87 -4.05
N ALA A 51 6.56 -12.64 -4.56
CA ALA A 51 7.14 -12.25 -5.83
C ALA A 51 7.54 -10.77 -5.81
N ILE A 52 8.65 -10.43 -6.47
CA ILE A 52 9.18 -9.06 -6.53
C ILE A 52 9.83 -8.79 -7.88
N SER A 53 9.53 -7.62 -8.42
CA SER A 53 10.12 -7.05 -9.62
C SER A 53 10.19 -5.51 -9.47
N PRO A 54 10.82 -4.78 -10.41
CA PRO A 54 10.86 -3.32 -10.36
C PRO A 54 9.48 -2.64 -10.36
N THR A 55 8.44 -3.30 -10.88
CA THR A 55 7.09 -2.73 -11.07
C THR A 55 5.98 -3.55 -10.44
N GLU A 56 6.29 -4.68 -9.79
CA GLU A 56 5.28 -5.51 -9.12
C GLU A 56 5.85 -6.17 -7.85
N VAL A 57 5.06 -6.17 -6.78
CA VAL A 57 5.35 -6.84 -5.51
C VAL A 57 4.12 -7.61 -5.06
N LYS A 58 4.22 -8.93 -4.92
CA LYS A 58 3.21 -9.75 -4.25
C LYS A 58 3.70 -10.09 -2.85
N ALA A 59 2.95 -9.70 -1.83
CA ALA A 59 3.35 -9.89 -0.45
C ALA A 59 2.18 -10.08 0.50
N THR A 60 2.46 -10.75 1.62
CA THR A 60 1.56 -10.89 2.77
C THR A 60 1.95 -9.90 3.85
N PHE A 61 0.94 -9.21 4.36
CA PHE A 61 1.08 -8.23 5.43
C PHE A 61 0.25 -8.64 6.65
N ALA A 62 0.84 -8.52 7.84
CA ALA A 62 0.14 -8.62 9.12
C ALA A 62 -0.39 -7.23 9.51
N PHE A 63 -1.69 -7.04 9.33
CA PHE A 63 -2.40 -5.83 9.68
C PHE A 63 -2.84 -5.81 11.14
N THR A 64 -2.76 -4.63 11.73
CA THR A 64 -3.37 -4.29 13.02
C THR A 64 -4.13 -2.97 12.86
N GLY A 65 -5.39 -2.94 13.29
CA GLY A 65 -6.26 -1.76 13.20
C GLY A 65 -7.59 -2.00 13.91
N GLU A 66 -8.20 -0.95 14.47
CA GLU A 66 -9.52 -1.01 15.12
C GLU A 66 -9.64 -2.12 16.22
N GLY A 67 -8.52 -2.43 16.89
CA GLY A 67 -8.48 -3.49 17.92
C GLY A 67 -8.43 -4.92 17.37
N GLN A 68 -8.32 -5.09 16.05
CA GLN A 68 -8.21 -6.39 15.38
C GLN A 68 -6.83 -6.59 14.78
N SER A 69 -6.50 -7.86 14.52
CA SER A 69 -5.30 -8.26 13.79
C SER A 69 -5.67 -9.31 12.76
N TRP A 70 -5.17 -9.17 11.54
CA TRP A 70 -5.43 -10.09 10.44
C TRP A 70 -4.26 -10.07 9.46
N THR A 71 -4.16 -11.12 8.65
CA THR A 71 -3.19 -11.16 7.54
C THR A 71 -3.90 -10.94 6.22
N LYS A 72 -3.22 -10.28 5.30
CA LYS A 72 -3.75 -10.03 3.96
C LYS A 72 -2.64 -10.13 2.93
N THR A 73 -2.85 -10.98 1.94
CA THR A 73 -2.02 -11.03 0.74
C THR A 73 -2.50 -10.00 -0.26
N MET A 74 -1.58 -9.24 -0.82
CA MET A 74 -1.88 -8.26 -1.86
C MET A 74 -0.75 -8.15 -2.88
N THR A 75 -1.14 -7.76 -4.08
CA THR A 75 -0.23 -7.38 -5.15
C THR A 75 -0.21 -5.86 -5.27
N LEU A 76 0.98 -5.28 -5.24
CA LEU A 76 1.25 -3.87 -5.51
C LEU A 76 1.88 -3.80 -6.90
N SER A 77 1.28 -3.06 -7.82
CA SER A 77 1.81 -2.87 -9.17
C SER A 77 1.93 -1.38 -9.50
N LEU A 78 3.08 -0.98 -10.05
CA LEU A 78 3.31 0.37 -10.53
C LEU A 78 2.88 0.48 -12.00
N ALA A 79 2.03 1.46 -12.27
CA ALA A 79 1.59 1.84 -13.60
C ALA A 79 2.03 3.28 -13.92
N GLU A 80 1.80 3.71 -15.17
CA GLU A 80 2.06 5.09 -15.62
C GLU A 80 3.47 5.58 -15.26
N ALA A 81 4.49 4.79 -15.59
CA ALA A 81 5.89 5.09 -15.27
C ALA A 81 6.17 5.31 -13.76
N GLY A 82 5.38 4.68 -12.88
CA GLY A 82 5.57 4.74 -11.42
C GLY A 82 4.87 5.91 -10.74
N THR A 83 3.95 6.60 -11.43
CA THR A 83 3.09 7.64 -10.83
C THR A 83 1.78 7.09 -10.29
N VAL A 84 1.42 5.86 -10.66
CA VAL A 84 0.20 5.20 -10.20
C VAL A 84 0.53 3.88 -9.52
N LEU A 85 0.01 3.69 -8.31
CA LEU A 85 0.03 2.44 -7.55
C LEU A 85 -1.32 1.74 -7.64
N VAL A 86 -1.33 0.56 -8.24
CA VAL A 86 -2.46 -0.36 -8.24
C VAL A 86 -2.27 -1.37 -7.11
N ARG A 87 -3.21 -1.42 -6.17
CA ARG A 87 -3.21 -2.35 -5.04
C ARG A 87 -4.34 -3.35 -5.22
N THR A 88 -4.01 -4.62 -5.35
CA THR A 88 -4.99 -5.71 -5.49
C THR A 88 -4.93 -6.61 -4.28
N GLU A 89 -5.95 -6.56 -3.45
CA GLU A 89 -6.15 -7.47 -2.32
C GLU A 89 -6.63 -8.84 -2.81
N GLN A 90 -6.25 -9.91 -2.09
CA GLN A 90 -6.73 -11.27 -2.31
C GLN A 90 -7.75 -11.66 -1.24
N ASP A 91 -8.76 -12.43 -1.63
CA ASP A 91 -9.77 -13.05 -0.74
C ASP A 91 -10.45 -12.10 0.27
N PRO A 92 -11.50 -11.36 -0.14
CA PRO A 92 -12.01 -11.25 -1.50
C PRO A 92 -11.08 -10.38 -2.37
N ALA A 93 -11.15 -10.62 -3.69
CA ALA A 93 -10.42 -9.81 -4.64
C ALA A 93 -10.98 -8.38 -4.70
N ALA A 94 -10.15 -7.39 -4.41
CA ALA A 94 -10.51 -5.98 -4.52
C ALA A 94 -9.32 -5.18 -5.07
N THR A 95 -9.57 -4.34 -6.08
CA THR A 95 -8.52 -3.53 -6.72
C THR A 95 -8.75 -2.06 -6.44
N PHE A 96 -7.69 -1.38 -6.03
CA PHE A 96 -7.69 0.05 -5.70
C PHE A 96 -6.58 0.74 -6.48
N ARG A 97 -6.88 1.91 -7.01
CA ARG A 97 -5.94 2.71 -7.81
C ARG A 97 -5.60 3.98 -7.04
N HIS A 98 -4.31 4.27 -6.89
CA HIS A 98 -3.80 5.42 -6.16
C HIS A 98 -2.79 6.16 -7.01
N THR A 99 -2.75 7.47 -6.90
CA THR A 99 -1.75 8.33 -7.52
C THR A 99 -0.72 8.73 -6.48
N LYS A 100 0.53 8.86 -6.90
CA LYS A 100 1.62 9.35 -6.04
C LYS A 100 1.29 10.76 -5.55
N CYS A 101 1.42 10.99 -4.25
CA CYS A 101 1.35 12.33 -3.70
C CYS A 101 2.67 13.08 -3.97
N ASP A 102 2.56 14.39 -4.22
CA ASP A 102 3.70 15.30 -4.35
C ASP A 102 4.45 15.53 -3.04
#